data_AF-A0A7J5A8Q8-F1
#
_entry.id   AF-A0A7J5A8Q8-F1
#
_cell.length_a   1.000
_cell.length_b   1.000
_cell.length_c   1.000
_cell.angle_alpha   90.00
_cell.angle_beta   90.00
_cell.angle_gamma   90.00
#
_symmetry.space_group_name_H-M   'P 1'
#
loop_
_entity.id
_entity.type
_entity.pdbx_description
1 polymer ?
#
loop_
_entity_poly.entity_id
_entity_poly.type
_entity_poly.pdbx_seq_one_letter_code
_entity_poly.pdbx_strand_id
1 'polypeptide(L)'
;MNQKIKTLKIIHLVLVAGVTFAYFLIGDFKNILNLEIDDSSLIYSFIPALAYVSSNFIFRNILNKIKEDTSDDEKFAIFQSASVVKWIILEAACFLILFLKPDFLLFGVILLFYLLLLAPKEDKIFNLLKIKNPNFEK
;
A
#
# COMPACT_ATOMS: atom_id res chain seq x y z
N MET A 1 5.93 5.90 21.16
CA MET A 1 5.06 5.21 20.18
C MET A 1 4.29 6.18 19.26
N ASN A 2 3.51 7.13 19.80
CA ASN A 2 2.67 8.05 19.00
C ASN A 2 3.42 8.81 17.90
N GLN A 3 4.62 9.32 18.21
CA GLN A 3 5.45 10.00 17.21
C GLN A 3 5.86 9.06 16.06
N LYS A 4 6.19 7.80 16.36
CA LYS A 4 6.55 6.80 15.33
C LYS A 4 5.36 6.47 14.42
N ILE A 5 4.16 6.35 14.99
CA ILE A 5 2.91 6.18 14.21
C ILE A 5 2.63 7.41 13.34
N LYS A 6 2.84 8.62 13.87
CA LYS A 6 2.70 9.86 13.10
C LYS A 6 3.67 9.88 11.91
N THR A 7 4.92 9.50 12.11
CA THR A 7 5.89 9.34 11.02
C THR A 7 5.41 8.34 9.97
N LEU A 8 4.88 7.18 10.39
CA LEU A 8 4.36 6.18 9.48
C LEU A 8 3.16 6.69 8.64
N LYS A 9 2.26 7.48 9.25
CA LYS A 9 1.15 8.17 8.55
C LYS A 9 1.67 9.14 7.49
N ILE A 10 2.71 9.91 7.80
CA ILE A 10 3.32 10.84 6.84
C ILE A 10 3.94 10.09 5.66
N ILE A 11 4.64 8.99 5.91
CA ILE A 11 5.23 8.16 4.84
C ILE A 11 4.12 7.64 3.90
N HIS A 12 3.04 7.08 4.45
CA HIS A 12 1.90 6.62 3.65
C HIS A 12 1.28 7.75 2.82
N LEU A 13 1.09 8.92 3.44
CA LEU A 13 0.51 10.08 2.78
C LEU A 13 1.37 10.55 1.61
N VAL A 14 2.69 10.63 1.77
CA VAL A 14 3.61 11.04 0.70
C VAL A 14 3.58 10.07 -0.48
N LEU A 15 3.55 8.76 -0.22
CA LEU A 15 3.42 7.73 -1.27
C LEU A 15 2.10 7.89 -2.04
N VAL A 16 0.97 7.98 -1.31
CA VAL A 16 -0.36 8.18 -1.94
C VAL A 16 -0.41 9.49 -2.72
N ALA A 17 0.14 10.57 -2.17
CA ALA A 17 0.16 11.87 -2.82
C ALA A 17 1.01 11.84 -4.10
N GLY A 18 2.17 11.16 -4.09
CA GLY A 18 3.03 11.01 -5.25
C GLY A 18 2.34 10.27 -6.40
N VAL A 19 1.71 9.13 -6.11
CA VAL A 19 0.94 8.37 -7.12
C VAL A 19 -0.24 9.18 -7.62
N THR A 20 -1.01 9.81 -6.71
CA THR A 20 -2.16 10.64 -7.07
C THR A 20 -1.75 11.78 -7.99
N PHE A 21 -0.64 12.46 -7.67
CA PHE A 21 -0.13 13.56 -8.48
C PHE A 21 0.31 13.11 -9.87
N ALA A 22 0.98 11.96 -9.98
CA ALA A 22 1.35 11.41 -11.28
C ALA A 22 0.13 11.03 -12.14
N TYR A 23 -0.88 10.38 -11.54
CA TYR A 23 -2.13 10.07 -12.22
C TYR A 23 -2.84 11.34 -12.68
N PHE A 24 -2.87 12.39 -11.86
CA PHE A 24 -3.47 13.67 -12.22
C PHE A 24 -2.77 14.34 -13.42
N LEU A 25 -1.43 14.25 -13.51
CA LEU A 25 -0.67 14.87 -14.59
C LEU A 25 -0.71 14.10 -15.91
N ILE A 26 -0.72 12.76 -15.85
CA ILE A 26 -0.43 11.89 -17.00
C ILE A 26 -1.65 11.05 -17.41
N GLY A 27 -2.58 10.77 -16.50
CA GLY A 27 -3.70 9.87 -16.74
C GLY A 27 -4.74 10.43 -17.72
N ASP A 28 -5.10 9.64 -18.72
CA ASP A 28 -6.21 9.95 -19.63
C ASP A 28 -7.56 9.51 -19.03
N PHE A 29 -8.12 10.37 -18.17
CA PHE A 29 -9.40 10.12 -17.55
C PHE A 29 -10.60 10.20 -18.51
N LYS A 30 -10.44 10.80 -19.70
CA LYS A 30 -11.55 10.90 -20.67
C LYS A 30 -11.92 9.54 -21.24
N ASN A 31 -10.93 8.69 -21.44
CA ASN A 31 -11.08 7.35 -22.02
C ASN A 31 -10.97 6.23 -20.98
N ILE A 32 -11.09 6.52 -19.68
CA ILE A 32 -10.85 5.55 -18.60
C ILE A 32 -11.71 4.26 -18.68
N LEU A 33 -12.88 4.32 -19.34
CA LEU A 33 -13.77 3.17 -19.53
C LEU A 33 -13.54 2.42 -20.86
N ASN A 34 -12.72 2.98 -21.75
CA ASN A 34 -12.42 2.41 -23.06
C ASN A 34 -11.23 1.45 -22.92
N LEU A 35 -11.51 0.25 -22.39
CA LEU A 35 -10.50 -0.79 -22.25
C LEU A 35 -10.25 -1.46 -23.61
N GLU A 36 -9.09 -1.22 -24.21
CA GLU A 36 -8.62 -2.00 -25.35
C GLU A 36 -7.97 -3.30 -24.85
N ILE A 37 -8.63 -4.42 -25.11
CA ILE A 37 -8.13 -5.75 -24.73
C ILE A 37 -7.81 -6.52 -26.01
N ASP A 38 -6.53 -6.72 -26.25
CA ASP A 38 -5.99 -7.70 -27.21
C ASP A 38 -5.33 -8.87 -26.47
N ASP A 39 -5.03 -9.96 -27.18
CA ASP A 39 -4.42 -11.16 -26.57
C ASP A 39 -3.05 -10.86 -25.92
N SER A 40 -2.34 -9.83 -26.40
CA SER A 40 -1.02 -9.42 -25.89
C SER A 40 -1.10 -8.59 -24.60
N SER A 41 -2.22 -7.90 -24.39
CA SER A 41 -2.46 -6.96 -23.30
C SER A 41 -3.19 -7.60 -22.12
N LEU A 42 -3.85 -8.75 -22.34
CA LEU A 42 -4.56 -9.51 -21.31
C LEU A 42 -3.71 -9.77 -20.06
N ILE A 43 -2.41 -10.05 -20.23
CA ILE A 43 -1.51 -10.32 -19.10
C ILE A 43 -1.39 -9.15 -18.12
N TYR A 44 -1.50 -7.91 -18.61
CA TYR A 44 -1.37 -6.70 -17.79
C TYR A 44 -2.63 -6.46 -16.95
N SER A 45 -3.78 -7.01 -17.33
CA SER A 45 -5.01 -6.96 -16.51
C SER A 45 -4.84 -7.65 -15.13
N PHE A 46 -3.86 -8.55 -14.99
CA PHE A 46 -3.55 -9.24 -13.74
C PHE A 46 -2.63 -8.47 -12.79
N ILE A 47 -2.07 -7.32 -13.21
CA ILE A 47 -1.17 -6.51 -12.36
C ILE A 47 -1.80 -6.19 -10.99
N PRO A 48 -3.06 -5.73 -10.87
CA PRO A 48 -3.64 -5.43 -9.57
C PRO A 48 -3.73 -6.66 -8.66
N ALA A 49 -4.10 -7.81 -9.22
CA ALA A 49 -4.20 -9.06 -8.48
C ALA A 49 -2.83 -9.52 -7.98
N LEU A 50 -1.81 -9.48 -8.85
CA LEU A 50 -0.43 -9.83 -8.48
C LEU A 50 0.13 -8.87 -7.42
N ALA A 51 -0.09 -7.57 -7.56
CA ALA A 51 0.33 -6.57 -6.59
C ALA A 51 -0.36 -6.77 -5.23
N TYR A 52 -1.67 -7.05 -5.24
CA TYR A 52 -2.41 -7.38 -4.03
C TYR A 52 -1.85 -8.62 -3.32
N VAL A 53 -1.67 -9.73 -4.05
CA VAL A 53 -1.19 -11.00 -3.46
C VAL A 53 0.23 -10.84 -2.95
N SER A 54 1.15 -10.35 -3.78
CA SER A 54 2.57 -10.19 -3.42
C SER A 54 2.78 -9.22 -2.25
N SER A 55 2.10 -8.07 -2.25
CA SER A 55 2.22 -7.09 -1.17
C SER A 55 1.75 -7.66 0.18
N ASN A 56 0.65 -8.43 0.19
CA ASN A 56 0.17 -9.08 1.40
C ASN A 56 1.04 -10.26 1.83
N PHE A 57 1.55 -11.05 0.89
CA PHE A 57 2.46 -12.16 1.18
C PHE A 57 3.76 -11.65 1.83
N ILE A 58 4.40 -10.65 1.23
CA ILE A 58 5.64 -10.06 1.74
C ILE A 58 5.41 -9.38 3.09
N PHE A 59 4.29 -8.65 3.25
CA PHE A 59 3.92 -8.04 4.52
C PHE A 59 3.85 -9.07 5.65
N ARG A 60 3.14 -10.19 5.43
CA ARG A 60 3.03 -11.28 6.40
C ARG A 60 4.39 -11.91 6.67
N ASN A 61 5.19 -12.15 5.64
CA ASN A 61 6.51 -12.75 5.80
C ASN A 61 7.45 -11.87 6.65
N ILE A 62 7.39 -10.55 6.49
CA ILE A 62 8.17 -9.62 7.34
C ILE A 62 7.65 -9.65 8.78
N LEU A 63 6.32 -9.65 8.99
CA LEU A 63 5.74 -9.71 10.33
C LEU A 63 6.04 -11.01 11.09
N ASN A 64 6.23 -12.12 10.38
CA ASN A 64 6.62 -13.40 10.99
C ASN A 64 7.99 -13.35 11.69
N LYS A 65 8.77 -12.27 11.50
CA LYS A 65 10.02 -12.03 12.24
C LYS A 65 9.78 -11.59 13.68
N ILE A 66 8.58 -11.14 14.03
CA ILE A 66 8.21 -10.78 15.40
C ILE A 66 8.09 -12.06 16.23
N LYS A 67 8.90 -12.15 17.28
CA LYS A 67 8.86 -13.20 18.29
C LYS A 67 8.16 -12.71 19.55
N GLU A 68 7.86 -13.63 20.47
CA GLU A 68 7.17 -13.30 21.73
C GLU A 68 8.00 -12.37 22.62
N ASP A 69 9.32 -12.53 22.60
CA ASP A 69 10.30 -11.75 23.36
C ASP A 69 10.72 -10.43 22.69
N THR A 70 10.22 -10.15 21.48
CA THR A 70 10.53 -8.92 20.76
C THR A 70 9.99 -7.70 21.52
N SER A 71 10.85 -6.70 21.72
CA SER A 71 10.46 -5.44 22.38
C SER A 71 9.40 -4.68 21.58
N ASP A 72 8.57 -3.87 22.23
CA ASP A 72 7.52 -3.09 21.56
C ASP A 72 8.06 -2.14 20.49
N ASP A 73 9.24 -1.58 20.73
CA ASP A 73 9.92 -0.71 19.77
C ASP A 73 10.40 -1.46 18.53
N GLU A 74 10.89 -2.69 18.71
CA GLU A 74 11.33 -3.55 17.61
C GLU A 74 10.14 -4.13 16.83
N LYS A 75 9.05 -4.52 17.52
CA LYS A 75 7.77 -4.89 16.88
C LYS A 75 7.28 -3.78 15.96
N PHE A 76 7.30 -2.54 16.45
CA PHE A 76 6.90 -1.40 15.65
C PHE A 76 7.84 -1.16 14.46
N ALA A 77 9.16 -1.29 14.65
CA ALA A 77 10.13 -1.13 13.56
C ALA A 77 9.90 -2.18 12.45
N ILE A 78 9.71 -3.45 12.80
CA ILE A 78 9.39 -4.53 11.85
C ILE A 78 8.08 -4.23 11.12
N PHE A 79 7.04 -3.79 11.84
CA PHE A 79 5.76 -3.41 11.26
C PHE A 79 5.85 -2.21 10.30
N GLN A 80 6.64 -1.20 10.67
CA GLN A 80 6.90 -0.03 9.83
C GLN A 80 7.56 -0.47 8.52
N SER A 81 8.62 -1.29 8.59
CA SER A 81 9.27 -1.84 7.40
C SER A 81 8.32 -2.68 6.56
N ALA A 82 7.52 -3.55 7.18
CA ALA A 82 6.53 -4.37 6.48
C ALA A 82 5.52 -3.50 5.72
N SER A 83 5.00 -2.47 6.38
CA SER A 83 4.00 -1.55 5.81
C SER A 83 4.58 -0.77 4.63
N VAL A 84 5.79 -0.22 4.77
CA VAL A 84 6.45 0.52 3.69
C VAL A 84 6.69 -0.36 2.48
N VAL A 85 7.19 -1.58 2.66
CA VAL A 85 7.39 -2.54 1.55
C VAL A 85 6.06 -2.89 0.88
N LYS A 86 5.01 -3.12 1.68
CA LYS A 86 3.65 -3.38 1.16
C LYS A 86 3.18 -2.22 0.26
N TRP A 87 3.37 -0.98 0.68
CA TRP A 87 2.95 0.20 -0.08
C TRP A 87 3.77 0.43 -1.34
N ILE A 88 5.09 0.24 -1.29
CA ILE A 88 5.97 0.40 -2.46
C ILE A 88 5.60 -0.60 -3.57
N ILE A 89 5.24 -1.84 -3.23
CA ILE A 89 4.78 -2.83 -4.23
C ILE A 89 3.51 -2.34 -4.95
N LEU A 90 2.57 -1.76 -4.20
CA LEU A 90 1.32 -1.26 -4.75
C LEU A 90 1.55 0.03 -5.56
N GLU A 91 2.40 0.93 -5.08
CA GLU A 91 2.82 2.13 -5.81
C GLU A 91 3.50 1.76 -7.14
N ALA A 92 4.45 0.83 -7.11
CA ALA A 92 5.14 0.36 -8.30
C ALA A 92 4.16 -0.22 -9.33
N ALA A 93 3.15 -0.97 -8.87
CA ALA A 93 2.09 -1.48 -9.74
C ALA A 93 1.21 -0.35 -10.32
N CYS A 94 0.88 0.68 -9.53
CA CYS A 94 0.18 1.87 -10.04
C CYS A 94 1.00 2.58 -11.13
N PHE A 95 2.31 2.77 -10.93
CA PHE A 95 3.17 3.39 -11.94
C PHE A 95 3.36 2.51 -13.17
N LEU A 96 3.49 1.20 -12.98
CA LEU A 96 3.62 0.26 -14.09
C LEU A 96 2.38 0.32 -15.00
N ILE A 97 1.17 0.37 -14.43
CA ILE A 97 -0.06 0.58 -15.20
C ILE A 97 -0.02 1.95 -15.91
N LEU A 98 0.25 3.03 -15.17
CA LEU A 98 0.22 4.39 -15.70
C LEU A 98 1.17 4.61 -16.89
N PHE A 99 2.38 4.04 -16.83
CA PHE A 99 3.42 4.27 -17.84
C PHE A 99 3.49 3.20 -18.93
N LEU A 100 3.24 1.93 -18.60
CA LEU A 100 3.44 0.82 -19.55
C LEU A 100 2.18 0.47 -20.34
N LYS A 101 1.01 0.56 -19.69
CA LYS A 101 -0.29 0.22 -20.28
C LYS A 101 -1.39 1.16 -19.77
N PRO A 102 -1.37 2.44 -20.22
CA PRO A 102 -2.34 3.44 -19.80
C PRO A 102 -3.78 3.06 -20.13
N ASP A 103 -4.02 2.16 -21.10
CA ASP A 103 -5.36 1.64 -21.41
C ASP A 103 -6.02 0.94 -20.21
N PHE A 104 -5.22 0.45 -19.26
CA PHE A 104 -5.69 -0.13 -18.00
C PHE A 104 -5.75 0.89 -16.85
N LEU A 105 -5.83 2.20 -17.13
CA LEU A 105 -5.85 3.27 -16.12
C LEU A 105 -6.87 3.01 -15.00
N LEU A 106 -8.05 2.47 -15.33
CA LEU A 106 -9.09 2.12 -14.36
C LEU A 106 -8.57 1.19 -13.25
N PHE A 107 -7.79 0.16 -13.64
CA PHE A 107 -7.19 -0.77 -12.69
C PHE A 107 -6.14 -0.10 -11.80
N GLY A 108 -5.39 0.84 -12.37
CA GLY A 108 -4.46 1.69 -11.63
C GLY A 108 -5.16 2.55 -10.58
N VAL A 109 -6.29 3.18 -10.95
CA VAL A 109 -7.11 3.97 -10.03
C VAL A 109 -7.71 3.11 -8.92
N ILE A 110 -8.22 1.93 -9.23
CA ILE A 110 -8.72 0.98 -8.21
C ILE A 110 -7.61 0.61 -7.22
N LEU A 111 -6.39 0.36 -7.73
CA LEU A 111 -5.24 0.04 -6.89
C LEU A 111 -4.79 1.23 -6.03
N LEU A 112 -4.88 2.46 -6.56
CA LEU A 112 -4.65 3.69 -5.79
C LEU A 112 -5.67 3.86 -4.66
N PHE A 113 -6.95 3.60 -4.91
CA PHE A 113 -7.97 3.60 -3.85
C PHE A 113 -7.67 2.54 -2.79
N TYR A 114 -7.26 1.34 -3.21
CA TYR A 114 -6.83 0.31 -2.26
C TYR A 114 -5.63 0.78 -1.42
N LEU A 115 -4.63 1.40 -2.03
CA LEU A 115 -3.48 1.98 -1.32
C LEU A 115 -3.92 3.04 -0.30
N LEU A 116 -4.88 3.91 -0.63
CA LEU A 116 -5.46 4.90 0.27
C LEU A 116 -6.13 4.25 1.50
N LEU A 117 -6.87 3.16 1.28
CA LEU A 117 -7.54 2.40 2.36
C LEU A 117 -6.56 1.71 3.32
N LEU A 118 -5.31 1.51 2.92
CA LEU A 118 -4.24 0.97 3.77
C LEU A 118 -3.62 1.99 4.72
N ALA A 119 -4.20 3.19 4.84
CA ALA A 119 -3.76 4.21 5.78
C ALA A 119 -3.58 3.63 7.21
N PRO A 120 -2.44 3.90 7.87
CA PRO A 120 -2.16 3.36 9.19
C PRO A 120 -3.11 3.95 10.25
N LYS A 121 -3.84 3.06 10.93
CA LYS A 121 -4.77 3.40 12.02
C LYS A 121 -4.20 2.94 13.36
N GLU A 122 -4.19 3.83 14.36
CA GLU A 122 -3.57 3.59 15.66
C GLU A 122 -4.08 2.32 16.33
N ASP A 123 -5.41 2.16 16.46
CA ASP A 123 -6.00 1.00 17.13
C ASP A 123 -5.65 -0.31 16.42
N LYS A 124 -5.61 -0.31 15.09
CA LYS A 124 -5.21 -1.49 14.30
C LYS A 124 -3.75 -1.87 14.57
N ILE A 125 -2.86 -0.89 14.73
CA ILE A 125 -1.44 -1.11 15.00
C ILE A 125 -1.26 -1.70 16.40
N PHE A 126 -1.86 -1.08 17.42
CA PHE A 126 -1.76 -1.57 18.80
C PHE A 126 -2.30 -3.01 18.93
N ASN A 127 -3.46 -3.29 18.33
CA ASN A 127 -4.07 -4.62 18.36
C ASN A 127 -3.23 -5.66 17.60
N LEU A 128 -2.70 -5.31 16.43
CA LEU A 128 -1.89 -6.22 15.62
C LEU A 128 -0.57 -6.58 16.31
N LEU A 129 0.08 -5.60 16.92
CA LEU A 129 1.38 -5.78 17.59
C LEU A 129 1.26 -6.24 19.04
N LYS A 130 0.03 -6.33 19.57
CA LYS A 130 -0.27 -6.62 20.98
C LYS A 130 0.49 -5.67 21.93
N ILE A 131 0.57 -4.39 21.56
CA ILE A 131 1.21 -3.34 22.35
C ILE A 131 0.11 -2.61 23.13
N LYS A 132 0.38 -2.26 24.40
CA LYS A 132 -0.58 -1.52 25.24
C LYS A 132 -0.88 -0.15 24.65
N ASN A 133 -2.16 0.19 24.50
CA ASN A 133 -2.58 1.49 23.99
C ASN A 133 -2.72 2.51 25.14
N PRO A 134 -1.92 3.60 25.15
CA PRO A 134 -1.96 4.60 26.23
C PRO A 134 -3.27 5.41 26.30
N ASN A 135 -4.10 5.39 25.25
CA ASN A 135 -5.34 6.17 25.20
C ASN A 135 -6.56 5.46 25.83
N PHE A 136 -6.47 4.18 26.18
CA PHE A 136 -7.55 3.41 26.83
C PHE A 136 -7.39 3.35 28.36
N GLU A 137 -6.47 4.11 28.95
CA GLU A 137 -6.26 4.20 30.42
C GLU A 137 -6.86 5.49 31.03
N LYS A 138 -7.76 6.18 30.32
CA LYS A 138 -8.51 7.32 30.86
C LYS A 138 -9.96 6.96 31.12
#